data_AF-A0A2D1U0E5-F1
#
_entry.id   AF-A0A2D1U0E5-F1
#
_cell.length_a   1.000
_cell.length_b   1.000
_cell.length_c   1.000
_cell.angle_alpha   90.00
_cell.angle_beta   90.00
_cell.angle_gamma   90.00
#
_symmetry.space_group_name_H-M   'P 1'
#
loop_
_entity.id
_entity.type
_entity.pdbx_description
1 polymer ?
#
loop_
_entity_poly.entity_id
_entity_poly.type
_entity_poly.pdbx_seq_one_letter_code
_entity_poly.pdbx_strand_id
1 'polypeptide(L)'
;MTIKQILPITLSLCLFMSCKKNNEKVVFNGTYKGKFIEGLTNQLVSVNAEIKFDGTDYIATNGTGIFAVENSQIKFSMAYIATMDYIGNKVLNGDYKFVIKGDSLILDRITSEINYKNQYRLKRMN
;
A
#
# COMPACT_ATOMS: atom_id res chain seq x y z
N MET A 1 -60.03 -23.61 31.38
CA MET A 1 -59.73 -22.82 30.16
C MET A 1 -59.23 -21.47 30.60
N THR A 2 -57.92 -21.25 30.50
CA THR A 2 -57.27 -20.01 30.91
C THR A 2 -56.15 -19.75 29.91
N ILE A 3 -56.39 -18.79 29.02
CA ILE A 3 -55.42 -18.23 28.08
C ILE A 3 -54.82 -17.02 28.80
N LYS A 4 -53.49 -16.84 28.79
CA LYS A 4 -52.84 -15.63 28.24
C LYS A 4 -51.33 -15.53 28.51
N GLN A 5 -50.67 -15.18 27.39
CA GLN A 5 -49.59 -14.21 27.22
C GLN A 5 -48.13 -14.65 27.42
N ILE A 6 -47.59 -15.08 26.28
CA ILE A 6 -46.18 -15.02 25.86
C ILE A 6 -45.75 -13.55 25.86
N LEU A 7 -44.59 -13.23 26.46
CA LEU A 7 -43.90 -11.96 26.28
C LEU A 7 -42.42 -12.25 25.97
N PRO A 8 -41.94 -12.06 24.73
CA PRO A 8 -40.52 -12.06 24.45
C PRO A 8 -39.95 -10.68 24.79
N ILE A 9 -39.02 -10.61 25.75
CA ILE A 9 -38.26 -9.40 26.05
C ILE A 9 -37.26 -9.18 24.92
N THR A 10 -37.64 -8.31 24.01
CA THR A 10 -36.78 -7.64 23.05
C THR A 10 -35.83 -6.68 23.80
N LEU A 11 -34.54 -6.97 23.85
CA LEU A 11 -33.52 -5.92 23.97
C LEU A 11 -32.13 -6.45 23.64
N SER A 12 -31.65 -6.18 22.43
CA SER A 12 -30.23 -5.87 22.26
C SER A 12 -30.06 -5.00 21.01
N LEU A 13 -30.23 -3.69 21.22
CA LEU A 13 -29.58 -2.69 20.39
C LEU A 13 -28.07 -2.90 20.54
N CYS A 14 -27.49 -3.73 19.68
CA CYS A 14 -26.06 -3.64 19.41
C CYS A 14 -25.84 -2.41 18.54
N LEU A 15 -25.73 -1.28 19.26
CA LEU A 15 -24.91 -0.12 19.00
C LEU A 15 -24.21 -0.19 17.64
N PHE A 16 -24.71 0.62 16.72
CA PHE A 16 -23.96 1.03 15.53
C PHE A 16 -22.63 1.60 16.01
N MET A 17 -21.59 0.77 16.03
CA MET A 17 -20.21 1.21 15.99
C MET A 17 -20.07 1.92 14.65
N SER A 18 -20.44 3.20 14.64
CA SER A 18 -20.04 4.15 13.61
C SER A 18 -18.51 4.17 13.69
N CYS A 19 -17.90 3.33 12.87
CA CYS A 19 -16.48 3.32 12.62
C CYS A 19 -16.19 4.69 11.99
N LYS A 20 -15.85 5.67 12.83
CA LYS A 20 -15.35 6.97 12.37
C LYS A 20 -14.18 6.66 11.45
N LYS A 21 -14.39 6.88 10.15
CA LYS A 21 -13.32 6.85 9.16
C LYS A 21 -12.42 8.04 9.49
N ASN A 22 -11.43 7.79 10.34
CA ASN A 22 -10.44 8.78 10.69
C ASN A 22 -9.70 9.08 9.39
N ASN A 23 -9.91 10.26 8.81
CA ASN A 23 -9.16 10.76 7.66
C ASN A 23 -7.75 11.16 8.12
N GLU A 24 -7.06 10.29 8.84
CA GLU A 24 -5.64 10.45 9.11
C GLU A 24 -4.95 10.37 7.76
N LYS A 25 -4.37 11.50 7.34
CA LYS A 25 -3.52 11.56 6.16
C LYS A 25 -2.37 10.60 6.41
N VAL A 26 -2.31 9.51 5.64
CA VAL A 26 -1.21 8.55 5.73
C VAL A 26 0.09 9.29 5.39
N VAL A 27 0.98 9.40 6.36
CA VAL A 27 2.31 9.98 6.18
C VAL A 27 3.32 8.85 6.08
N PHE A 28 3.99 8.75 4.93
CA PHE A 28 5.13 7.86 4.74
C PHE A 28 6.39 8.57 5.22
N ASN A 29 7.14 7.95 6.14
CA ASN A 29 8.42 8.50 6.59
C ASN A 29 9.36 7.37 7.05
N GLY A 30 10.66 7.55 6.81
CA GLY A 30 11.72 6.64 7.21
C GLY A 30 12.09 5.64 6.12
N THR A 31 12.98 4.72 6.48
CA THR A 31 13.56 3.76 5.54
C THR A 31 12.77 2.45 5.57
N TYR A 32 12.43 1.94 4.40
CA TYR A 32 11.74 0.67 4.20
C TYR A 32 12.62 -0.25 3.36
N LYS A 33 12.78 -1.51 3.78
CA LYS A 33 13.56 -2.52 3.05
C LYS A 33 12.73 -3.76 2.79
N GLY A 34 13.00 -4.43 1.68
CA GLY A 34 12.32 -5.68 1.36
C GLY A 34 12.55 -6.10 -0.07
N LYS A 35 11.46 -6.47 -0.75
CA LYS A 35 11.50 -7.03 -2.10
C LYS A 35 10.61 -6.26 -3.06
N PHE A 36 11.14 -6.03 -4.25
CA PHE A 36 10.34 -5.77 -5.44
C PHE A 36 10.09 -7.10 -6.16
N ILE A 37 8.86 -7.32 -6.60
CA ILE A 37 8.40 -8.55 -7.25
C ILE A 37 7.71 -8.14 -8.54
N GLU A 38 8.18 -8.64 -9.68
CA GLU A 38 7.61 -8.34 -10.98
C GLU A 38 7.53 -9.56 -11.90
N GLY A 39 6.68 -9.46 -12.93
CA GLY A 39 6.60 -10.44 -14.01
C GLY A 39 5.22 -11.06 -14.15
N LEU A 40 5.09 -11.96 -15.12
CA LEU A 40 3.89 -12.79 -15.26
C LEU A 40 3.70 -13.64 -14.00
N THR A 41 2.45 -13.90 -13.61
CA THR A 41 2.12 -14.63 -12.37
C THR A 41 2.84 -15.98 -12.24
N ASN A 42 3.17 -16.65 -13.35
CA ASN A 42 3.90 -17.92 -13.40
C ASN A 42 5.44 -17.78 -13.53
N GLN A 43 5.96 -16.56 -13.70
CA GLN A 43 7.36 -16.26 -13.97
C GLN A 43 7.81 -15.02 -13.18
N LEU A 44 7.58 -15.03 -11.88
CA LEU A 44 7.92 -13.91 -11.02
C LEU A 44 9.42 -13.84 -10.76
N VAL A 45 9.99 -12.65 -10.93
CA VAL A 45 11.34 -12.29 -10.50
C VAL A 45 11.24 -11.44 -9.24
N SER A 46 12.19 -11.61 -8.32
CA SER A 46 12.28 -10.78 -7.12
C SER A 46 13.68 -10.25 -6.89
N VAL A 47 13.77 -8.97 -6.58
CA VAL A 47 15.02 -8.28 -6.26
C VAL A 47 14.89 -7.53 -4.94
N ASN A 48 16.03 -7.30 -4.27
CA ASN A 48 16.05 -6.45 -3.08
C ASN A 48 15.65 -5.02 -3.44
N ALA A 49 14.90 -4.38 -2.55
CA ALA A 49 14.48 -3.00 -2.69
C ALA A 49 14.63 -2.26 -1.36
N GLU A 50 15.09 -1.03 -1.44
CA GLU A 50 15.16 -0.09 -0.33
C GLU A 50 14.59 1.25 -0.78
N ILE A 51 13.70 1.82 0.04
CA ILE A 51 13.05 3.10 -0.21
C ILE A 51 13.05 3.90 1.09
N LYS A 52 13.66 5.08 1.05
CA LYS A 52 13.59 6.08 2.12
C LYS A 52 12.57 7.13 1.72
N PHE A 53 11.59 7.36 2.58
CA PHE A 53 10.62 8.45 2.45
C PHE A 53 10.99 9.59 3.39
N ASP A 54 10.92 10.82 2.88
CA ASP A 54 11.16 12.04 3.65
C ASP A 54 10.20 13.15 3.17
N GLY A 55 9.17 13.45 3.97
CA GLY A 55 8.13 14.39 3.57
C GLY A 55 7.37 13.92 2.33
N THR A 56 7.55 14.62 1.21
CA THR A 56 6.98 14.27 -0.12
C THR A 56 8.00 13.64 -1.04
N ASP A 57 9.26 13.50 -0.60
CA ASP A 57 10.37 13.00 -1.39
C ASP A 57 10.63 11.52 -1.09
N TYR A 58 11.20 10.82 -2.06
CA TYR A 58 11.70 9.48 -1.87
C TYR A 58 13.09 9.29 -2.49
N ILE A 59 13.87 8.41 -1.86
CA ILE A 59 15.14 7.89 -2.37
C ILE A 59 15.01 6.37 -2.42
N ALA A 60 15.07 5.80 -3.61
CA ALA A 60 15.06 4.36 -3.84
C ALA A 60 16.42 3.90 -4.39
N THR A 61 16.69 2.60 -4.34
CA THR A 61 17.96 2.01 -4.84
C THR A 61 18.33 2.47 -6.25
N ASN A 62 17.35 2.69 -7.13
CA ASN A 62 17.58 3.00 -8.55
C ASN A 62 17.17 4.42 -8.96
N GLY A 63 16.74 5.28 -8.03
CA GLY A 63 16.30 6.63 -8.39
C GLY A 63 15.67 7.41 -7.25
N THR A 64 15.40 8.68 -7.52
CA THR A 64 14.75 9.60 -6.58
C THR A 64 13.54 10.25 -7.24
N GLY A 65 12.65 10.77 -6.41
CA GLY A 65 11.49 11.51 -6.89
C GLY A 65 10.61 11.99 -5.77
N ILE A 66 9.38 12.34 -6.15
CA ILE A 66 8.35 12.80 -5.25
C ILE A 66 7.16 11.84 -5.26
N PHE A 67 6.34 11.92 -4.22
CA PHE A 67 5.08 11.18 -4.16
C PHE A 67 3.95 12.03 -3.56
N ALA A 68 2.73 11.70 -3.95
CA ALA A 68 1.51 12.24 -3.38
C ALA A 68 0.56 11.12 -2.99
N VAL A 69 -0.15 11.29 -1.86
CA VAL A 69 -1.10 10.30 -1.34
C VAL A 69 -2.50 10.86 -1.48
N GLU A 70 -3.34 10.18 -2.24
CA GLU A 70 -4.72 10.58 -2.52
C GLU A 70 -5.63 9.35 -2.49
N ASN A 71 -6.71 9.39 -1.70
CA ASN A 71 -7.78 8.39 -1.74
C ASN A 71 -7.29 6.92 -1.74
N SER A 72 -6.40 6.58 -0.81
CA SER A 72 -5.78 5.25 -0.65
C SER A 72 -4.87 4.79 -1.79
N GLN A 73 -4.43 5.73 -2.62
CA GLN A 73 -3.42 5.53 -3.65
C GLN A 73 -2.22 6.42 -3.37
N ILE A 74 -1.07 5.99 -3.86
CA ILE A 74 0.15 6.76 -3.87
C ILE A 74 0.61 6.91 -5.31
N LYS A 75 0.82 8.15 -5.73
CA LYS A 75 1.33 8.49 -7.05
C LYS A 75 2.79 8.88 -6.92
N PHE A 76 3.65 8.17 -7.61
CA PHE A 76 5.08 8.47 -7.68
C PHE A 76 5.42 9.21 -8.96
N SER A 77 6.14 10.31 -8.83
CA SER A 77 6.73 11.05 -9.95
C SER A 77 8.25 11.04 -9.80
N MET A 78 8.91 10.43 -10.78
CA MET A 78 10.37 10.25 -10.77
C MET A 78 11.08 11.53 -11.20
N ALA A 79 12.10 11.94 -10.45
CA ALA A 79 12.92 13.12 -10.75
C ALA A 79 14.28 12.75 -11.37
N TYR A 80 14.89 11.65 -10.93
CA TYR A 80 16.22 11.23 -11.38
C TYR A 80 16.39 9.70 -11.38
N ILE A 81 17.15 9.18 -12.34
CA ILE A 81 17.55 7.76 -12.46
C ILE A 81 19.07 7.70 -12.43
N ALA A 82 19.63 6.94 -11.49
CA ALA A 82 21.08 6.90 -11.27
C ALA A 82 21.84 6.10 -12.35
N THR A 83 21.20 5.10 -12.96
CA THR A 83 21.82 4.24 -13.96
C THR A 83 20.84 3.96 -15.10
N MET A 84 21.23 4.33 -16.33
CA MET A 84 20.50 3.97 -17.55
C MET A 84 20.69 2.49 -17.95
N ASP A 85 21.51 1.74 -17.21
CA ASP A 85 21.73 0.31 -17.43
C ASP A 85 20.48 -0.48 -17.08
N TYR A 86 19.64 -0.65 -18.10
CA TYR A 86 18.85 -1.83 -18.48
C TYR A 86 18.41 -2.80 -17.36
N ILE A 87 17.99 -2.28 -16.22
CA ILE A 87 16.94 -2.88 -15.43
C ILE A 87 15.78 -1.89 -15.47
N GLY A 88 15.15 -1.87 -16.65
CA GLY A 88 14.07 -0.96 -16.99
C GLY A 88 13.02 -0.90 -15.89
N ASN A 89 12.55 0.30 -15.59
CA ASN A 89 11.33 0.56 -14.83
C ASN A 89 11.31 0.18 -13.34
N LYS A 90 12.46 -0.10 -12.70
CA LYS A 90 12.55 -0.37 -11.25
C LYS A 90 12.71 0.86 -10.36
N VAL A 91 12.23 1.99 -10.85
CA VAL A 91 12.08 3.21 -10.06
C VAL A 91 10.60 3.41 -9.81
N LEU A 92 10.23 3.78 -8.59
CA LEU A 92 8.85 4.06 -8.24
C LEU A 92 8.29 5.15 -9.16
N ASN A 93 7.33 4.79 -10.01
CA ASN A 93 6.70 5.71 -10.95
C ASN A 93 5.28 5.23 -11.25
N GLY A 94 4.35 6.18 -11.25
CA GLY A 94 2.94 5.97 -11.55
C GLY A 94 2.13 5.72 -10.30
N ASP A 95 0.94 5.19 -10.50
CA ASP A 95 -0.05 5.04 -9.44
C ASP A 95 0.01 3.65 -8.82
N TYR A 96 -0.03 3.61 -7.49
CA TYR A 96 -0.01 2.38 -6.71
C TYR A 96 -1.15 2.39 -5.70
N LYS A 97 -1.77 1.23 -5.50
CA LYS A 97 -2.51 0.96 -4.27
C LYS A 97 -1.50 0.66 -3.19
N PHE A 98 -1.78 1.08 -1.95
CA PHE A 98 -0.93 0.74 -0.82
C PHE A 98 -1.73 0.12 0.31
N VAL A 99 -1.05 -0.73 1.09
CA VAL A 99 -1.56 -1.29 2.33
C VAL A 99 -0.47 -1.21 3.38
N ILE A 100 -0.80 -0.62 4.53
CA ILE A 100 0.07 -0.58 5.72
C ILE A 100 -0.49 -1.57 6.75
N LYS A 101 0.38 -2.45 7.27
CA LYS A 101 0.05 -3.39 8.36
C LYS A 101 1.21 -3.41 9.36
N GLY A 102 1.08 -2.66 10.45
CA GLY A 102 2.18 -2.47 11.39
C GLY A 102 3.38 -1.79 10.72
N ASP A 103 4.54 -2.43 10.75
CA ASP A 103 5.76 -1.98 10.07
C ASP A 103 5.80 -2.35 8.57
N SER A 104 4.83 -3.12 8.08
CA SER A 104 4.83 -3.61 6.70
C SER A 104 4.11 -2.65 5.75
N LEU A 105 4.74 -2.37 4.62
CA LEU A 105 4.20 -1.60 3.50
C LEU A 105 4.14 -2.48 2.26
N ILE A 106 2.95 -2.61 1.67
CA ILE A 106 2.74 -3.24 0.37
C ILE A 106 2.34 -2.16 -0.61
N LEU A 107 3.04 -2.06 -1.75
CA LEU A 107 2.69 -1.20 -2.88
C LEU A 107 2.37 -2.08 -4.08
N ASP A 108 1.17 -1.98 -4.62
CA ASP A 108 0.72 -2.71 -5.81
C ASP A 108 0.50 -1.71 -6.94
N ARG A 109 1.29 -1.83 -8.01
CA ARG A 109 1.17 -0.93 -9.16
C ARG A 109 -0.18 -1.13 -9.83
N ILE A 110 -0.84 -0.02 -10.14
CA ILE A 110 -2.05 -0.04 -10.94
C ILE A 110 -1.61 -0.13 -12.41
N THR A 111 -1.89 -1.27 -13.04
CA THR A 111 -1.59 -1.55 -14.45
C THR A 111 -2.80 -2.19 -15.12
N SER A 112 -2.93 -2.02 -16.44
CA SER A 112 -3.92 -2.70 -17.27
C SER A 112 -3.49 -4.12 -17.68
N GLU A 113 -2.24 -4.50 -17.41
CA GLU A 113 -1.69 -5.80 -17.79
C GLU A 113 -2.30 -6.94 -16.96
N ILE A 114 -3.07 -7.80 -17.63
CA ILE A 114 -3.69 -8.98 -17.03
C ILE A 114 -2.60 -10.01 -16.72
N ASN A 115 -2.66 -10.64 -15.55
CA ASN A 115 -1.70 -11.65 -15.08
C ASN A 115 -0.25 -11.15 -14.92
N TYR A 116 -0.05 -9.84 -14.83
CA TYR A 116 1.25 -9.26 -14.50
C TYR A 116 1.24 -8.75 -13.07
N LYS A 117 2.29 -9.09 -12.32
CA LYS A 117 2.52 -8.58 -10.97
C LYS A 117 3.59 -7.50 -11.01
N ASN A 118 3.37 -6.41 -10.28
CA ASN A 118 4.37 -5.36 -10.06
C ASN A 118 4.13 -4.80 -8.65
N GLN A 119 4.84 -5.39 -7.67
CA GLN A 119 4.55 -5.20 -6.25
C GLN A 119 5.83 -4.97 -5.45
N TYR A 120 5.80 -4.00 -4.55
CA TYR A 120 6.76 -3.89 -3.46
C TYR A 120 6.18 -4.48 -2.18
N ARG A 121 6.97 -5.30 -1.47
CA ARG A 121 6.67 -5.76 -0.12
C ARG A 121 7.83 -5.38 0.78
N LEU A 122 7.60 -4.42 1.65
CA LEU A 122 8.63 -3.73 2.41
C LEU A 122 8.30 -3.73 3.90
N LYS A 123 9.33 -3.58 4.71
CA LYS A 123 9.24 -3.45 6.16
C LYS A 123 9.99 -2.18 6.57
N ARG A 124 9.37 -1.36 7.43
CA ARG A 124 9.99 -0.18 8.02
C ARG A 124 11.17 -0.62 8.88
N MET A 125 12.30 0.03 8.69
CA MET A 125 13.47 -0.13 9.54
C MET A 125 13.29 0.77 10.77
N ASN A 126 13.50 0.22 11.95
CA ASN A 126 13.46 0.97 13.22
C ASN A 126 14.62 1.96 13.31
#